data_AF-A0A7X5VS36-F1
#
_entry.id   AF-A0A7X5VS36-F1
#
_cell.length_a   1.000
_cell.length_b   1.000
_cell.length_c   1.000
_cell.angle_alpha   90.00
_cell.angle_beta   90.00
_cell.angle_gamma   90.00
#
_symmetry.space_group_name_H-M   'P 1'
#
loop_
_entity.id
_entity.type
_entity.pdbx_description
1 polymer ?
#
loop_
_entity_poly.entity_id
_entity_poly.type
_entity_poly.pdbx_seq_one_letter_code
_entity_poly.pdbx_strand_id
1 'polypeptide(L)'
;MPVFQFTQDGAEFSGVELSGLVELKHTNAIDLDLELVGDYVRAELDNGNPVPRIPALSLGAGLVFNGPHWHGGMRVRWHDDQTRNAPSETETSSYTTVNGNAGYRLVRGGVVHDFVVRLDNLTDEEIRPHTSRLKDLVPLPGRSIGLIYKMVF
;
A
#
# COMPACT_ATOMS: atom_id res chain seq x y z
N MET A 1 -28.91 13.95 -7.01
CA MET A 1 -27.52 13.47 -7.20
C MET A 1 -27.07 13.90 -8.59
N PRO A 2 -25.83 14.38 -8.77
CA PRO A 2 -25.33 14.72 -10.11
C PRO A 2 -25.28 13.47 -11.00
N VAL A 3 -25.60 13.64 -12.28
CA VAL A 3 -25.48 12.60 -13.31
C VAL A 3 -24.06 12.68 -13.88
N PHE A 4 -23.27 11.62 -13.71
CA PHE A 4 -21.94 11.53 -14.32
C PHE A 4 -22.06 10.91 -15.71
N GLN A 5 -21.64 11.65 -16.73
CA GLN A 5 -21.56 11.15 -18.11
C GLN A 5 -20.12 10.74 -18.39
N PHE A 6 -19.89 9.46 -18.69
CA PHE A 6 -18.60 8.98 -19.16
C PHE A 6 -18.59 9.05 -20.68
N THR A 7 -17.72 9.88 -21.23
CA THR A 7 -17.45 9.96 -22.66
C THR A 7 -16.11 9.30 -22.95
N GLN A 8 -15.97 8.69 -24.12
CA GLN A 8 -14.72 8.11 -24.57
C GLN A 8 -13.94 9.17 -25.36
N ASP A 9 -12.67 9.36 -25.01
CA ASP A 9 -11.73 10.23 -25.70
C ASP A 9 -10.36 9.51 -25.75
N GLY A 10 -9.47 9.92 -26.64
CA GLY A 10 -8.10 9.39 -26.66
C GLY A 10 -7.34 9.81 -25.40
N ALA A 11 -6.38 8.98 -24.97
CA ALA A 11 -5.61 9.23 -23.77
C ALA A 11 -4.17 8.72 -23.92
N GLU A 12 -3.22 9.52 -23.47
CA GLU A 12 -1.80 9.17 -23.38
C GLU A 12 -1.41 8.95 -21.91
N PHE A 13 -0.71 7.85 -21.64
CA PHE A 13 -0.22 7.49 -20.31
C PHE A 13 1.31 7.43 -20.33
N SER A 14 1.91 8.10 -19.35
CA SER A 14 3.34 8.04 -19.09
C SER A 14 3.58 7.86 -17.59
N GLY A 15 4.66 7.19 -17.22
CA GLY A 15 4.89 6.89 -15.82
C GLY A 15 6.19 6.15 -15.56
N VAL A 16 6.50 5.98 -14.28
CA VAL A 16 7.63 5.23 -13.78
C VAL A 16 7.15 4.34 -12.64
N GLU A 17 7.57 3.09 -12.66
CA GLU A 17 7.38 2.14 -11.57
C GLU A 17 8.74 1.68 -11.07
N LEU A 18 8.89 1.63 -9.74
CA LEU A 18 10.07 1.16 -9.04
C LEU A 18 9.67 0.02 -8.10
N SER A 19 10.38 -1.09 -8.17
CA SER A 19 10.29 -2.18 -7.21
C SER A 19 11.66 -2.78 -6.97
N GLY A 20 12.07 -2.91 -5.72
CA GLY A 20 13.34 -3.51 -5.34
C GLY A 20 13.23 -4.29 -4.03
N LEU A 21 13.94 -5.42 -3.98
CA LEU A 21 14.18 -6.19 -2.77
C LEU A 21 15.70 -6.27 -2.60
N VAL A 22 16.20 -5.78 -1.48
CA VAL A 22 17.62 -5.78 -1.15
C VAL A 22 17.83 -6.63 0.08
N GLU A 23 18.59 -7.71 -0.08
CA GLU A 23 19.03 -8.55 1.04
C GLU A 23 20.01 -7.75 1.90
N LEU A 24 19.61 -7.38 3.11
CA LEU A 24 20.47 -6.67 4.06
C LEU A 24 21.33 -7.65 4.85
N LYS A 25 20.77 -8.82 5.15
CA LYS A 25 21.45 -9.88 5.88
C LYS A 25 20.83 -11.23 5.53
N HIS A 26 21.67 -12.16 5.10
CA HIS A 26 21.31 -13.55 4.90
C HIS A 26 22.29 -14.45 5.63
N THR A 27 21.76 -15.34 6.45
CA THR A 27 22.51 -16.34 7.21
C THR A 27 21.69 -17.63 7.27
N ASN A 28 22.29 -18.72 7.71
CA ASN A 28 21.60 -20.01 7.82
C ASN A 28 20.35 -20.00 8.72
N ALA A 29 20.15 -18.96 9.54
CA ALA A 29 19.05 -18.89 10.50
C ALA A 29 18.19 -17.62 10.34
N ILE A 30 18.68 -16.57 9.69
CA ILE A 30 18.04 -15.26 9.66
C ILE A 30 18.20 -14.66 8.27
N ASP A 31 17.07 -14.17 7.75
CA ASP A 31 16.95 -13.33 6.57
C ASP A 31 16.34 -11.98 6.96
N LEU A 32 16.98 -10.90 6.51
CA LEU A 32 16.49 -9.54 6.66
C LEU A 32 16.59 -8.83 5.32
N ASP A 33 15.43 -8.41 4.81
CA ASP A 33 15.30 -7.76 3.52
C ASP A 33 14.76 -6.33 3.67
N LEU A 34 15.25 -5.44 2.80
CA LEU A 34 14.70 -4.12 2.56
C LEU A 34 13.88 -4.16 1.26
N GLU A 35 12.60 -3.85 1.37
CA GLU A 35 11.72 -3.61 0.24
C GLU A 35 11.67 -2.11 -0.08
N LEU A 36 11.75 -1.76 -1.36
CA LEU A 36 11.54 -0.40 -1.86
C LEU A 36 10.53 -0.45 -3.00
N VAL A 37 9.55 0.44 -2.95
CA VAL A 37 8.53 0.57 -4.00
C VAL A 37 8.27 2.03 -4.32
N GLY A 38 7.89 2.31 -5.55
CA GLY A 38 7.43 3.62 -5.95
C GLY A 38 6.65 3.59 -7.25
N ASP A 39 5.69 4.49 -7.40
CA ASP A 39 4.88 4.61 -8.60
C ASP A 39 4.54 6.06 -8.88
N TYR A 40 4.64 6.43 -10.15
CA TYR A 40 4.20 7.71 -10.67
C TYR A 40 3.52 7.47 -12.01
N VAL A 41 2.29 7.95 -12.13
CA VAL A 41 1.54 7.89 -13.38
C VAL A 41 1.03 9.28 -13.71
N ARG A 42 1.16 9.65 -14.97
CA ARG A 42 0.60 10.86 -15.56
C ARG A 42 -0.20 10.45 -16.79
N ALA A 43 -1.45 10.87 -16.83
CA ALA A 43 -2.31 10.58 -17.98
C ALA A 43 -3.10 11.82 -18.39
N GLU A 44 -3.16 12.04 -19.70
CA GLU A 44 -3.77 13.20 -20.33
C GLU A 44 -4.72 12.72 -21.44
N LEU A 45 -5.89 13.33 -21.53
CA LEU A 45 -6.81 13.16 -22.65
C LEU A 45 -6.30 13.97 -23.85
N ASP A 46 -6.72 13.59 -25.07
CA ASP A 46 -6.36 14.31 -26.31
C ASP A 46 -6.77 15.79 -26.27
N ASN A 47 -7.80 16.13 -25.48
CA ASN A 47 -8.25 17.50 -25.24
C ASN A 47 -7.41 18.29 -24.21
N GLY A 48 -6.34 17.70 -23.68
CA GLY A 48 -5.39 18.30 -22.73
C GLY A 48 -5.80 18.18 -21.25
N ASN A 49 -6.99 17.70 -20.93
CA ASN A 49 -7.41 17.51 -19.54
C ASN A 49 -6.72 16.29 -18.90
N PRO A 50 -6.45 16.31 -17.59
CA PRO A 50 -6.03 15.12 -16.86
C PRO A 50 -7.10 14.01 -16.96
N VAL A 51 -6.66 12.77 -17.10
CA VAL A 51 -7.56 11.62 -16.96
C VAL A 51 -8.02 11.55 -15.49
N PRO A 52 -9.32 11.32 -15.21
CA PRO A 52 -9.79 11.20 -13.84
C PRO A 52 -9.16 10.01 -13.10
N ARG A 53 -8.94 10.18 -11.79
CA ARG A 53 -8.54 9.14 -10.83
C ARG A 53 -7.15 8.56 -11.09
N ILE A 54 -6.22 9.41 -11.50
CA ILE A 54 -4.80 9.04 -11.58
C ILE A 54 -4.20 9.12 -10.17
N PRO A 55 -3.56 8.04 -9.67
CA PRO A 55 -2.99 8.04 -8.33
C PRO A 55 -1.93 9.15 -8.18
N ALA A 56 -1.79 9.64 -6.95
CA ALA A 56 -0.65 10.47 -6.59
C ALA A 56 0.65 9.67 -6.70
N LEU A 57 1.79 10.37 -6.82
CA LEU A 57 3.11 9.76 -6.61
C LEU A 57 3.07 9.00 -5.28
N SER A 58 3.59 7.77 -5.28
CA SER A 58 3.78 7.04 -4.03
C SER A 58 5.18 6.47 -3.94
N LEU A 59 5.70 6.45 -2.71
CA LEU A 59 6.98 5.87 -2.35
C LEU A 59 6.80 5.04 -1.08
N GLY A 60 7.45 3.89 -1.03
CA GLY A 60 7.37 3.00 0.10
C GLY A 60 8.69 2.30 0.39
N ALA A 61 8.88 2.01 1.67
CA ALA A 61 9.98 1.22 2.17
C ALA A 61 9.46 0.20 3.19
N GLY A 62 10.05 -0.98 3.19
CA GLY A 62 9.68 -2.06 4.11
C GLY A 62 10.90 -2.80 4.63
N LEU A 63 10.84 -3.25 5.87
CA LEU A 63 11.76 -4.24 6.39
C LEU A 63 11.00 -5.54 6.61
N VAL A 64 11.55 -6.65 6.13
CA VAL A 64 11.01 -8.00 6.31
C VAL A 64 12.05 -8.85 6.98
N PHE A 65 11.66 -9.51 8.05
CA PHE A 65 12.51 -10.39 8.84
C PHE A 65 11.94 -11.80 8.86
N ASN A 66 12.78 -12.79 8.58
CA ASN A 66 12.48 -14.20 8.75
C ASN A 66 13.57 -14.84 9.61
N GLY A 67 13.15 -15.51 10.67
CA GLY A 67 14.01 -16.30 11.53
C GLY A 67 13.43 -17.69 11.81
N PRO A 68 14.06 -18.48 12.70
CA PRO A 68 13.64 -19.86 12.92
C PRO A 68 12.29 -19.96 13.64
N HIS A 69 12.00 -18.97 14.48
CA HIS A 69 10.76 -18.88 15.25
C HIS A 69 10.02 -17.59 14.96
N TRP A 70 10.71 -16.45 14.97
CA TRP A 70 10.09 -15.15 14.73
C TRP A 70 10.13 -14.80 13.25
N HIS A 71 9.06 -14.20 12.76
CA HIS A 71 9.00 -13.58 11.45
C HIS A 71 8.15 -12.31 11.51
N GLY A 72 8.29 -11.42 10.56
CA GLY A 72 7.52 -10.19 10.58
C GLY A 72 7.97 -9.19 9.54
N GLY A 73 7.29 -8.05 9.50
CA GLY A 73 7.70 -6.94 8.70
C GLY A 73 7.00 -5.65 9.10
N MET A 74 7.59 -4.53 8.72
CA MET A 74 7.02 -3.20 8.87
C MET A 74 7.21 -2.47 7.55
N ARG A 75 6.15 -1.83 7.05
CA ARG A 75 6.14 -1.08 5.80
C ARG A 75 5.60 0.31 6.04
N VAL A 76 6.29 1.30 5.49
CA VAL A 76 5.83 2.68 5.42
C VAL A 76 5.57 3.00 3.96
N ARG A 77 4.40 3.57 3.66
CA ARG A 77 4.09 4.07 2.32
C ARG A 77 3.56 5.49 2.42
N TRP A 78 4.25 6.40 1.75
CA TRP A 78 3.86 7.78 1.59
C TRP A 78 3.22 7.96 0.21
N HIS A 79 2.10 8.68 0.19
CA HIS A 79 1.46 9.17 -1.02
C HIS A 79 1.54 10.69 -0.99
N ASP A 80 1.99 11.28 -2.09
CA ASP A 80 2.04 12.72 -2.26
C ASP A 80 0.63 13.32 -2.38
N ASP A 81 0.53 14.65 -2.34
CA ASP A 81 -0.73 15.29 -2.70
C ASP A 81 -1.00 15.14 -4.21
N GLN A 82 -2.30 15.07 -4.56
CA GLN A 82 -2.75 15.09 -5.95
C GLN A 82 -3.56 16.36 -6.19
N THR A 83 -3.00 17.22 -7.03
CA THR A 83 -3.57 18.50 -7.42
C THR A 83 -3.93 18.56 -8.91
N ARG A 84 -3.46 17.58 -9.69
CA ARG A 84 -3.73 17.47 -11.12
C ARG A 84 -5.05 16.74 -11.38
N ASN A 85 -6.14 17.45 -11.14
CA ASN A 85 -7.48 16.90 -11.15
C ASN A 85 -8.17 17.02 -12.51
N ALA A 86 -9.01 16.05 -12.85
CA ALA A 86 -10.00 16.26 -13.91
C ALA A 86 -11.04 17.33 -13.47
N PRO A 87 -11.79 17.95 -14.41
CA PRO A 87 -12.71 19.05 -14.10
C PRO A 87 -13.80 18.78 -13.03
N SER A 88 -14.05 17.52 -12.68
CA SER A 88 -15.04 17.12 -11.67
C SER A 88 -14.41 16.40 -10.47
N GLU A 89 -13.11 16.55 -10.28
CA GLU A 89 -12.36 15.98 -9.17
C GLU A 89 -11.87 17.07 -8.21
N THR A 90 -11.74 16.68 -6.95
CA THR A 90 -11.21 17.51 -5.87
C THR A 90 -9.80 17.07 -5.52
N GLU A 91 -8.99 18.02 -5.05
CA GLU A 91 -7.62 17.75 -4.61
C GLU A 91 -7.61 16.70 -3.50
N THR A 92 -6.49 16.01 -3.37
CA THR A 92 -6.30 15.00 -2.33
C THR A 92 -5.00 15.27 -1.61
N SER A 93 -5.08 15.43 -0.29
CA SER A 93 -3.91 15.65 0.55
C SER A 93 -3.00 14.42 0.57
N SER A 94 -1.71 14.66 0.77
CA SER A 94 -0.74 13.60 1.04
C SER A 94 -1.10 12.86 2.33
N TYR A 95 -0.69 11.59 2.41
CA TYR A 95 -0.86 10.78 3.60
C TYR A 95 0.24 9.73 3.71
N THR A 96 0.53 9.29 4.94
CA THR A 96 1.52 8.23 5.18
C THR A 96 0.89 7.09 5.97
N THR A 97 1.03 5.88 5.45
CA THR A 97 0.55 4.68 6.12
C THR A 97 1.70 3.89 6.69
N VAL A 98 1.52 3.35 7.89
CA VAL A 98 2.43 2.41 8.53
C VAL A 98 1.69 1.10 8.77
N ASN A 99 2.15 0.02 8.16
CA ASN A 99 1.56 -1.31 8.28
C ASN A 99 2.61 -2.31 8.72
N GLY A 100 2.22 -3.40 9.35
CA GLY A 100 3.17 -4.42 9.74
C GLY A 100 2.52 -5.71 10.22
N ASN A 101 3.39 -6.67 10.49
CA ASN A 101 3.01 -7.93 11.10
C ASN A 101 4.16 -8.49 11.94
N ALA A 102 3.83 -9.24 12.97
CA ALA A 102 4.78 -10.00 13.76
C ALA A 102 4.21 -11.39 14.02
N GLY A 103 5.02 -12.41 13.81
CA GLY A 103 4.61 -13.80 13.91
C GLY A 103 5.59 -14.67 14.67
N TYR A 104 5.06 -15.73 15.28
CA TYR A 104 5.82 -16.74 15.99
C TYR A 104 5.42 -18.15 15.52
N ARG A 105 6.41 -18.88 15.02
CA ARG A 105 6.31 -20.23 14.52
C ARG A 105 6.88 -21.24 15.52
N LEU A 106 6.05 -22.21 15.89
CA LEU A 106 6.38 -23.31 16.77
C LEU A 106 6.08 -24.65 16.07
N VAL A 107 7.08 -25.52 15.99
CA VAL A 107 6.90 -26.89 15.51
C VAL A 107 6.78 -27.82 16.71
N ARG A 108 5.65 -28.53 16.83
CA ARG A 108 5.42 -29.46 17.93
C ARG A 108 4.67 -30.70 17.43
N GLY A 109 5.24 -31.88 17.67
CA GLY A 109 4.61 -33.15 17.30
C GLY A 109 4.36 -33.31 15.80
N GLY A 110 5.25 -32.77 14.95
CA GLY A 110 5.10 -32.77 13.50
C GLY A 110 4.15 -31.68 12.95
N VAL A 111 3.48 -30.92 13.82
CA VAL A 111 2.56 -29.85 13.43
C VAL A 111 3.24 -28.49 13.55
N VAL A 112 3.02 -27.62 12.57
CA VAL A 112 3.46 -26.22 12.61
C VAL A 112 2.32 -25.33 13.10
N HIS A 113 2.57 -24.63 14.19
CA HIS A 113 1.70 -23.60 14.77
C HIS A 113 2.28 -22.21 14.46
N ASP A 114 1.51 -21.36 13.79
CA ASP A 114 1.93 -20.00 13.44
C ASP A 114 0.93 -18.99 14.01
N PHE A 115 1.40 -18.13 14.91
CA PHE A 115 0.61 -17.07 15.54
C PHE A 115 1.07 -15.74 14.97
N VAL A 116 0.18 -14.97 14.35
CA VAL A 116 0.51 -13.70 13.70
C VAL A 116 -0.37 -12.58 14.21
N VAL A 117 0.25 -11.48 14.62
CA VAL A 117 -0.41 -10.20 14.82
C VAL A 117 -0.22 -9.37 13.55
N ARG A 118 -1.33 -8.87 13.00
CA ARG A 118 -1.35 -7.92 11.88
C ARG A 118 -1.71 -6.54 12.39
N LEU A 119 -1.01 -5.53 11.90
CA LEU A 119 -1.20 -4.12 12.22
C LEU A 119 -1.42 -3.38 10.90
N ASP A 120 -2.62 -2.83 10.71
CA ASP A 120 -2.92 -2.00 9.53
C ASP A 120 -3.21 -0.57 9.98
N ASN A 121 -2.68 0.40 9.22
CA ASN A 121 -2.78 1.82 9.50
C ASN A 121 -2.43 2.15 10.96
N LEU A 122 -1.23 1.73 11.39
CA LEU A 122 -0.78 1.78 12.78
C LEU A 122 -0.80 3.21 13.37
N THR A 123 -0.67 4.23 12.54
CA THR A 123 -0.72 5.64 12.92
C THR A 123 -2.14 6.19 13.05
N ASP A 124 -3.17 5.43 12.63
CA ASP A 124 -4.56 5.89 12.51
C ASP A 124 -4.71 7.09 11.55
N GLU A 125 -3.98 7.03 10.42
CA GLU A 125 -4.03 8.06 9.39
C GLU A 125 -5.39 8.06 8.68
N GLU A 126 -5.94 9.24 8.39
CA GLU A 126 -7.13 9.34 7.54
C GLU A 126 -6.74 9.16 6.07
N ILE A 127 -7.05 7.99 5.49
CA ILE A 127 -6.61 7.64 4.14
C ILE A 127 -7.75 7.87 3.14
N ARG A 128 -7.52 8.75 2.16
CA ARG A 128 -8.45 9.04 1.05
C ARG A 128 -7.74 8.85 -0.29
N PRO A 129 -7.73 7.64 -0.87
CA PRO A 129 -7.06 7.40 -2.14
C PRO A 129 -7.68 8.27 -3.23
N HIS A 130 -6.85 8.99 -4.00
CA HIS A 130 -7.34 9.82 -5.11
C HIS A 130 -8.13 9.02 -6.15
N THR A 131 -7.79 7.73 -6.29
CA THR A 131 -8.46 6.78 -7.18
C THR A 131 -9.87 6.39 -6.72
N SER A 132 -10.25 6.67 -5.47
CA SER A 132 -11.54 6.29 -4.91
C SER A 132 -12.65 7.26 -5.31
N ARG A 133 -13.75 6.72 -5.87
CA ARG A 133 -14.96 7.49 -6.16
C ARG A 133 -15.66 8.05 -4.92
N LEU A 134 -15.42 7.43 -3.77
CA LEU A 134 -16.05 7.80 -2.50
C LEU A 134 -15.09 8.59 -1.62
N LYS A 135 -13.94 9.04 -2.15
CA LYS A 135 -12.90 9.69 -1.35
C LYS A 135 -13.39 10.93 -0.60
N ASP A 136 -14.41 11.63 -1.12
CA ASP A 136 -14.98 12.82 -0.46
C ASP A 136 -16.09 12.47 0.54
N LEU A 137 -16.57 11.23 0.52
CA LEU A 137 -17.67 10.75 1.36
C LEU A 137 -17.18 9.91 2.54
N VAL A 138 -16.26 8.98 2.27
CA VAL A 138 -15.84 7.96 3.24
C VAL A 138 -14.33 7.71 3.09
N PRO A 139 -13.53 7.90 4.17
CA PRO A 139 -12.14 7.47 4.17
C PRO A 139 -12.03 5.95 4.26
N LEU A 140 -10.84 5.40 3.98
CA LEU A 140 -10.56 3.99 4.28
C LEU A 140 -10.58 3.74 5.80
N PRO A 141 -10.68 2.46 6.23
CA PRO A 141 -10.60 2.13 7.64
C PRO A 141 -9.36 2.73 8.32
N GLY A 142 -9.56 3.22 9.54
CA GLY A 142 -8.49 3.66 10.43
C GLY A 142 -7.64 2.47 10.92
N ARG A 143 -7.03 2.64 12.09
CA ARG A 143 -6.18 1.62 12.69
C ARG A 143 -6.93 0.31 12.93
N SER A 144 -6.32 -0.81 12.54
CA SER A 144 -6.84 -2.13 12.86
C SER A 144 -5.74 -3.09 13.32
N ILE A 145 -6.11 -4.01 14.21
CA ILE A 145 -5.24 -5.04 14.76
C ILE A 145 -5.95 -6.38 14.60
N GLY A 146 -5.27 -7.33 13.96
CA GLY A 146 -5.77 -8.69 13.75
C GLY A 146 -4.89 -9.73 14.41
N LEU A 147 -5.49 -10.79 14.91
CA LEU A 147 -4.79 -12.00 15.35
C LEU A 147 -5.16 -13.14 14.41
N ILE A 148 -4.14 -13.83 13.89
CA ILE A 148 -4.29 -14.98 13.01
C ILE A 148 -3.57 -16.16 13.66
N TYR A 149 -4.24 -17.30 13.67
CA TYR A 149 -3.63 -18.57 14.05
C TYR A 149 -3.76 -19.53 12.87
N LYS A 150 -2.62 -20.09 12.43
CA LYS A 150 -2.55 -21.10 11.37
C LYS A 150 -1.93 -22.36 11.92
N MET A 151 -2.52 -23.50 11.57
CA MET A 151 -2.02 -24.83 11.86
C MET A 151 -1.77 -25.56 10.54
N VAL A 152 -0.60 -26.18 10.39
CA VAL A 152 -0.22 -26.96 9.20
C VAL A 152 0.25 -28.34 9.65
N PHE A 153 -0.30 -29.39 9.03
CA PHE A 153 -0.03 -30.80 9.29
C PHE A 153 0.84 -31.41 8.21
#